data_AF-A0A9P0KNC6-F1
#
_entry.id   AF-A0A9P0KNC6-F1
#
_cell.length_a   1.000
_cell.length_b   1.000
_cell.length_c   1.000
_cell.angle_alpha   90.00
_cell.angle_beta   90.00
_cell.angle_gamma   90.00
#
_symmetry.space_group_name_H-M   'P 1'
#
loop_
_entity.id
_entity.type
_entity.pdbx_description
1 polymer ?
#
loop_
_entity_poly.entity_id
_entity_poly.type
_entity_poly.pdbx_seq_one_letter_code
_entity_poly.pdbx_strand_id
1 'polypeptide(L)' 'MKPSKLQDHLRRCHPDKTEKDLKYFQTLKDKFQKRPTLDRMFASTSQRNDDGLRATYNISLLIAKSEKQHTI' A
#
# COMPACT_ATOMS: atom_id res chain seq x y z
N MET A 1 5.78 -8.96 -20.19
CA MET A 1 5.61 -9.95 -21.29
C MET A 1 4.95 -9.28 -22.48
N LYS A 2 5.30 -9.63 -23.72
CA LYS A 2 4.63 -9.09 -24.92
C LYS A 2 3.24 -9.76 -25.09
N PRO A 3 2.17 -9.01 -25.41
CA PRO A 3 0.81 -9.59 -25.56
C PRO A 3 0.74 -10.71 -26.60
N SER A 4 1.48 -10.58 -27.70
CA SER A 4 1.54 -11.59 -28.77
C SER A 4 2.10 -12.94 -28.34
N LYS A 5 2.80 -13.01 -27.20
CA LYS A 5 3.37 -14.25 -26.65
C LYS A 5 2.59 -14.82 -25.47
N LEU A 6 1.45 -14.22 -25.10
CA LEU A 6 0.67 -14.64 -23.93
C LEU A 6 0.14 -16.07 -24.08
N GLN A 7 -0.46 -16.41 -25.22
CA GLN A 7 -0.97 -17.77 -25.43
C GLN A 7 0.13 -18.83 -25.34
N ASP A 8 1.25 -18.61 -26.01
CA ASP A 8 2.38 -19.56 -26.01
C ASP A 8 2.97 -19.74 -24.58
N HIS A 9 3.13 -18.63 -23.86
CA HIS A 9 3.57 -18.65 -22.47
C HIS A 9 2.60 -19.43 -21.56
N LEU A 10 1.29 -19.21 -21.70
CA LEU A 10 0.29 -19.96 -20.95
C LEU A 10 0.36 -21.46 -21.28
N ARG A 11 0.44 -21.83 -22.56
CA ARG A 11 0.56 -23.25 -22.96
C ARG A 11 1.81 -23.92 -22.37
N ARG A 12 2.93 -23.22 -22.35
CA ARG A 12 4.21 -23.76 -21.88
C ARG A 12 4.36 -23.78 -20.35
N CYS A 13 3.90 -22.74 -19.67
CA CYS A 13 4.16 -22.55 -18.24
C CYS A 13 2.94 -22.81 -17.36
N HIS A 14 1.72 -22.62 -17.90
CA HIS A 14 0.45 -22.71 -17.17
C HIS A 14 -0.64 -23.38 -18.02
N PRO A 15 -0.45 -24.65 -18.42
CA PRO A 15 -1.37 -25.35 -19.32
C PRO A 15 -2.78 -25.47 -18.75
N ASP A 16 -2.94 -25.40 -17.42
CA ASP A 16 -4.22 -25.37 -16.71
C ASP A 16 -5.00 -24.05 -16.88
N LYS A 17 -4.33 -22.99 -17.35
CA LYS A 17 -4.87 -21.62 -17.43
C LYS A 17 -5.12 -21.14 -18.86
N THR A 18 -4.83 -21.95 -19.87
CA THR A 18 -4.97 -21.61 -21.29
C THR A 18 -6.42 -21.38 -21.71
N GLU A 19 -7.33 -22.18 -21.17
CA GLU A 19 -8.77 -22.15 -21.46
C GLU A 19 -9.55 -21.18 -20.55
N LYS A 20 -8.86 -20.45 -19.66
CA LYS A 20 -9.53 -19.54 -18.72
C LYS A 20 -9.96 -18.26 -19.42
N ASP A 21 -11.12 -17.76 -19.02
CA ASP A 21 -11.70 -16.54 -19.58
C ASP A 21 -11.07 -15.27 -19.01
N LEU A 22 -11.36 -14.13 -19.63
CA LEU A 22 -10.84 -12.83 -19.18
C LEU A 22 -11.27 -12.50 -17.75
N LYS A 23 -12.49 -12.92 -17.35
CA LYS A 23 -13.03 -12.69 -16.00
C LYS A 23 -12.21 -13.38 -14.93
N TYR A 24 -11.72 -14.60 -15.19
CA TYR A 24 -10.81 -15.29 -14.30
C TYR A 24 -9.54 -14.46 -14.03
N PHE A 25 -8.89 -13.95 -15.08
CA PHE A 25 -7.68 -13.15 -14.94
C PHE A 25 -7.93 -11.80 -14.26
N GLN A 26 -9.07 -11.16 -14.53
CA GLN A 26 -9.46 -9.92 -13.84
C GLN A 26 -9.62 -10.17 -12.32
N THR A 27 -10.33 -11.24 -11.96
CA THR A 27 -10.50 -11.62 -10.55
C THR A 27 -9.16 -11.94 -9.87
N LEU A 28 -8.25 -12.61 -10.60
CA LEU A 28 -6.92 -12.95 -10.10
C LEU A 28 -6.06 -11.70 -9.88
N LYS A 29 -6.12 -10.73 -10.80
CA LYS A 29 -5.47 -9.42 -10.65
C LYS A 29 -5.96 -8.71 -9.40
N ASP A 30 -7.27 -8.65 -9.19
CA ASP A 30 -7.86 -7.97 -8.03
C ASP A 30 -7.44 -8.63 -6.71
N LYS A 31 -7.42 -9.97 -6.67
CA LYS A 31 -6.90 -10.73 -5.51
C LYS A 31 -5.44 -10.39 -5.23
N PHE A 32 -4.61 -10.28 -6.27
CA PHE A 32 -3.19 -9.98 -6.13
C PHE A 32 -2.96 -8.54 -5.64
N GLN A 33 -3.73 -7.57 -6.13
CA GLN A 33 -3.64 -6.17 -5.70
C GLN A 33 -4.12 -5.95 -4.26
N LYS A 34 -5.14 -6.71 -3.82
CA LYS A 34 -5.64 -6.66 -2.44
C LYS A 34 -4.74 -7.39 -1.45
N ARG A 35 -3.82 -8.23 -1.92
CA ARG A 35 -2.90 -8.97 -1.06
C ARG A 35 -1.99 -7.98 -0.32
N PRO A 36 -1.92 -8.05 1.01
CA PRO A 36 -0.95 -7.24 1.76
C PRO A 36 0.46 -7.68 1.37
N THR A 37 1.25 -6.72 0.88
CA THR A 37 2.67 -6.89 0.56
C THR A 37 3.51 -6.32 1.69
N LEU A 38 4.74 -6.82 1.85
CA LEU A 38 5.68 -6.32 2.87
C LEU A 38 5.89 -4.81 2.74
N ASP A 39 6.10 -4.32 1.51
CA ASP A 39 6.23 -2.89 1.21
C ASP A 39 5.04 -2.07 1.72
N ARG A 40 3.81 -2.53 1.46
CA ARG A 40 2.58 -1.88 1.94
C ARG A 40 2.44 -1.94 3.47
N MET A 41 2.93 -3.00 4.11
CA MET A 41 2.98 -3.10 5.57
C MET A 41 3.94 -2.05 6.15
N PHE A 42 5.15 -1.92 5.59
CA PHE A 42 6.10 -0.89 6.02
C PHE A 42 5.59 0.54 5.77
N ALA A 43 4.96 0.79 4.61
CA ALA A 43 4.32 2.07 4.33
C ALA A 43 3.24 2.41 5.37
N SER A 44 2.42 1.44 5.78
CA SER A 44 1.40 1.67 6.81
C SER A 44 2.00 1.99 8.19
N THR A 45 3.14 1.39 8.53
CA THR A 45 3.86 1.74 9.76
C THR A 45 4.53 3.11 9.68
N SER A 46 5.05 3.49 8.51
CA SER A 46 5.62 4.82 8.27
C SER A 46 4.55 5.90 8.43
N GLN A 47 3.37 5.72 7.82
CA GLN A 47 2.25 6.65 7.93
C GLN A 47 1.80 6.84 9.38
N ARG A 48 1.77 5.76 10.18
CA ARG A 48 1.45 5.83 11.62
C ARG A 48 2.48 6.66 12.41
N ASN A 49 3.75 6.64 12.02
CA ASN A 49 4.79 7.44 12.67
C ASN A 49 4.64 8.93 12.35
N ASP A 50 4.26 9.28 11.12
CA ASP A 50 4.02 10.68 10.72
C ASP A 50 2.84 11.30 11.47
N ASP A 51 1.76 10.52 11.68
CA ASP A 51 0.62 10.94 12.49
C ASP A 51 1.00 11.22 13.95
N GLY A 52 1.85 10.36 14.53
CA GLY A 52 2.39 10.52 15.87
C GLY A 52 3.25 11.78 15.99
N LEU A 53 4.16 12.01 15.04
CA LEU A 53 5.00 13.21 14.99
C LEU A 53 4.18 14.50 14.85
N ARG A 54 3.13 14.48 14.02
CA ARG A 54 2.22 15.60 13.86
C ARG A 54 1.44 15.89 15.14
N ALA A 55 0.98 14.85 15.82
CA ALA A 55 0.26 15.00 17.09
C ALA A 55 1.17 15.57 18.19
N THR A 56 2.39 15.04 18.35
CA THR A 56 3.34 15.53 19.36
C THR A 56 3.75 16.97 19.09
N TYR A 57 4.00 17.34 17.83
CA TYR A 57 4.25 18.73 17.43
C TYR A 57 3.09 19.65 17.82
N ASN A 58 1.84 19.26 17.51
CA ASN A 58 0.67 20.07 17.85
C ASN A 58 0.51 20.26 19.37
N ILE A 59 0.78 19.23 20.17
CA ILE A 59 0.75 19.32 21.64
C ILE A 59 1.81 20.30 22.13
N SER A 60 3.05 20.17 21.68
CA SER A 60 4.14 21.08 22.06
C SER A 60 3.85 22.53 21.66
N LEU A 61 3.25 22.74 20.48
CA LEU A 61 2.83 24.06 20.01
C LEU A 61 1.75 24.68 20.91
N LEU A 62 0.78 23.88 21.35
CA LEU A 62 -0.25 24.34 22.28
C LEU A 62 0.35 24.70 23.64
N ILE A 63 1.28 23.89 24.15
CA ILE A 63 1.99 24.17 25.40
C ILE A 63 2.74 25.50 25.29
N ALA A 64 3.57 25.67 24.26
CA ALA A 64 4.35 26.89 24.04
C ALA A 64 3.48 28.15 23.88
N LYS A 65 2.28 28.03 23.28
CA LYS A 65 1.32 29.14 23.19
C LYS A 65 0.57 29.42 24.48
N SER A 66 0.39 28.39 25.31
CA SER A 66 -0.32 28.48 26.60
C SER A 66 0.57 28.93 27.75
N GLU A 67 1.89 28.84 27.60
CA GLU A 67 2.84 29.45 28.53
C GLU A 67 2.59 30.96 28.59
N LYS A 68 1.99 31.40 29.69
CA LYS A 68 1.94 32.82 30.05
C LYS A 68 3.38 33.28 30.23
N GLN A 69 3.72 34.42 29.65
CA GLN A 69 4.96 35.10 29.97
C GLN A 69 4.97 35.38 31.47
N HIS A 70 5.75 34.60 32.21
CA HIS A 70 6.03 34.88 33.61
C HIS A 70 6.96 36.10 33.62
N THR A 71 6.36 37.29 33.62
CA THR A 71 7.08 38.52 33.94
C THR A 71 7.54 38.40 35.39
N ILE A 72 8.86 38.29 35.57
CA ILE A 72 9.54 38.36 36.86
C ILE A 72 9.40 39.77 37.42
#